data_AF-A0A2E1PNI4-F1
#
_entry.id   AF-A0A2E1PNI4-F1
#
_cell.length_a   1.000
_cell.length_b   1.000
_cell.length_c   1.000
_cell.angle_alpha   90.00
_cell.angle_beta   90.00
_cell.angle_gamma   90.00
#
_symmetry.space_group_name_H-M   'P 1'
#
loop_
_entity.id
_entity.type
_entity.pdbx_description
1 polymer ?
#
loop_
_entity_poly.entity_id
_entity_poly.type
_entity_poly.pdbx_seq_one_letter_code
_entity_poly.pdbx_strand_id
1 'polypeptide(L)'
;MIRSYVKGTYLFYIFLAFLISCSENQASNKVSWEGDSFYVNRENDEYKIDYSVTLDVTSTEIGTKINIFSFPEREIIDNFSVELIEKEVRVDGVKFCRVWGNSEIYMSMNYVVVNDCLY
;
A
#
# COMPACT_ATOMS: atom_id res chain seq x y z
N MET A 1 -31.28 51.80 28.88
CA MET A 1 -31.69 50.60 28.12
C MET A 1 -30.45 50.06 27.42
N ILE A 2 -30.01 48.87 27.80
CA ILE A 2 -28.67 48.35 27.53
C ILE A 2 -28.55 47.91 26.07
N ARG A 3 -27.55 48.48 25.40
CA ARG A 3 -27.13 48.21 24.02
C ARG A 3 -26.46 46.84 24.00
N SER A 4 -27.11 45.82 23.44
CA SER A 4 -26.52 44.47 23.33
C SER A 4 -26.01 44.21 21.93
N TYR A 5 -24.70 44.43 21.76
CA TYR A 5 -23.87 44.12 20.61
C TYR A 5 -23.33 42.69 20.78
N VAL A 6 -24.09 41.65 20.41
CA VAL A 6 -23.53 40.29 20.30
C VAL A 6 -24.31 39.51 19.25
N LYS A 7 -23.88 39.59 17.98
CA LYS A 7 -24.43 38.73 16.90
C LYS A 7 -23.38 38.15 15.95
N GLY A 8 -22.09 38.37 16.20
CA GLY A 8 -21.01 37.97 15.29
C GLY A 8 -20.12 36.82 15.77
N THR A 9 -20.13 36.48 17.06
CA THR A 9 -19.07 35.64 17.64
C THR A 9 -19.30 34.14 17.50
N TYR A 10 -20.55 33.68 17.36
CA TYR A 10 -20.85 32.24 17.27
C TYR A 10 -20.61 31.62 15.88
N LEU A 11 -20.66 32.42 14.81
CA LEU A 11 -20.41 31.95 13.45
C LEU A 11 -18.94 31.60 13.19
N PHE A 12 -18.02 32.20 13.95
CA PHE A 12 -16.59 31.95 13.81
C PHE A 12 -16.16 30.58 14.38
N TYR A 13 -16.82 30.11 15.44
CA TYR A 13 -16.51 28.82 16.08
C TYR A 13 -16.98 27.61 15.26
N ILE A 14 -18.06 27.73 14.49
CA ILE A 14 -18.53 26.67 13.59
C ILE A 14 -17.52 26.47 12.44
N PHE A 15 -16.90 27.54 11.95
CA PHE A 15 -15.90 27.46 10.88
C PHE A 15 -14.58 26.82 11.35
N LEU A 16 -14.22 27.00 12.63
CA LEU A 16 -12.99 26.44 13.21
C LEU A 16 -13.07 24.92 13.42
N ALA A 17 -14.27 24.36 13.60
CA ALA A 17 -14.49 22.93 13.76
C ALA A 17 -14.28 22.12 12.46
N PHE A 18 -14.30 22.77 11.29
CA PHE A 18 -14.06 22.12 10.00
C PHE A 18 -12.58 21.95 9.66
N LEU A 19 -11.66 22.62 10.38
CA LEU A 19 -10.22 22.53 10.11
C LEU A 19 -9.53 21.34 10.80
N ILE A 20 -10.27 20.55 11.58
CA ILE A 20 -9.78 19.32 12.23
C ILE A 20 -10.08 18.08 11.37
N SER A 21 -10.41 18.26 10.08
CA SER A 21 -10.58 17.14 9.15
C SER A 21 -9.31 16.28 9.13
N CYS A 22 -9.48 14.96 9.14
CA CYS A 22 -8.47 13.91 9.16
C CYS A 22 -7.05 14.38 8.79
N SER A 23 -6.18 14.43 9.80
CA SER A 23 -4.78 14.08 9.59
C SER A 23 -4.78 12.63 9.14
N GLU A 24 -4.86 12.40 7.83
CA GLU A 24 -4.50 11.12 7.24
C GLU A 24 -3.07 10.87 7.70
N ASN A 25 -2.88 9.92 8.62
CA ASN A 25 -1.54 9.44 8.94
C ASN A 25 -0.97 9.02 7.59
N GLN A 26 -0.03 9.79 7.05
CA GLN A 26 0.77 9.35 5.92
C GLN A 26 1.57 8.16 6.44
N ALA A 27 0.94 6.98 6.44
CA ALA A 27 1.61 5.74 6.69
C ALA A 27 2.79 5.73 5.73
N SER A 28 4.01 5.55 6.24
CA SER A 28 5.22 5.53 5.44
C SER A 28 4.96 4.80 4.13
N ASN A 29 4.98 5.53 3.00
CA ASN A 29 4.70 5.02 1.67
C ASN A 29 5.80 4.07 1.17
N LYS A 30 6.81 3.84 2.01
CA LYS A 30 7.92 2.93 1.80
C LYS A 30 7.80 1.73 2.72
N VAL A 31 8.19 0.57 2.19
CA VAL A 31 8.40 -0.66 2.96
C VAL A 31 9.66 -1.38 2.52
N SER A 32 10.26 -2.14 3.43
CA SER A 32 11.35 -3.08 3.16
C SER A 32 11.01 -4.46 3.70
N TRP A 33 11.64 -5.50 3.20
CA TRP A 33 11.41 -6.89 3.61
C TRP A 33 12.70 -7.70 3.52
N GLU A 34 12.79 -8.74 4.34
CA GLU A 34 13.92 -9.68 4.36
C GLU A 34 13.51 -11.12 4.01
N GLY A 35 12.20 -11.40 4.03
CA GLY A 35 11.65 -12.73 3.84
C GLY A 35 11.26 -13.05 2.39
N ASP A 36 10.67 -14.23 2.24
CA ASP A 36 10.25 -14.76 0.93
C ASP A 36 9.17 -13.91 0.28
N SER A 37 9.11 -13.99 -1.06
CA SER A 37 8.16 -13.27 -1.90
C SER A 37 7.32 -14.24 -2.74
N PHE A 38 6.02 -13.99 -2.79
CA PHE A 38 5.06 -14.81 -3.53
C PHE A 38 4.22 -13.93 -4.46
N TYR A 39 4.17 -14.30 -5.73
CA TYR A 39 3.37 -13.58 -6.70
C TYR A 39 1.91 -14.05 -6.67
N VAL A 40 0.98 -13.10 -6.64
CA VAL A 40 -0.45 -13.35 -6.68
C VAL A 40 -1.05 -12.62 -7.86
N ASN A 41 -1.55 -13.40 -8.82
CA ASN A 41 -2.25 -12.87 -9.98
C ASN A 41 -3.77 -12.89 -9.74
N ARG A 42 -4.48 -12.00 -10.45
CA ARG A 42 -5.93 -12.06 -10.59
C ARG A 42 -6.33 -12.84 -11.83
N GLU A 43 -7.04 -13.94 -11.63
CA GLU A 43 -7.58 -14.80 -12.68
C GLU A 43 -9.07 -15.08 -12.44
N ASN A 44 -9.92 -14.76 -13.42
CA ASN A 44 -11.38 -14.98 -13.34
C ASN A 44 -12.03 -14.42 -12.06
N ASP A 45 -11.63 -13.20 -11.68
CA ASP A 45 -12.07 -12.52 -10.45
C ASP A 45 -11.64 -13.15 -9.12
N GLU A 46 -10.72 -14.12 -9.16
CA GLU A 46 -10.10 -14.71 -7.97
C GLU A 46 -8.60 -14.37 -7.93
N TYR A 47 -8.08 -14.14 -6.73
CA TYR A 47 -6.63 -13.98 -6.52
C TYR A 47 -6.02 -15.34 -6.16
N LYS A 48 -5.00 -15.76 -6.94
CA LYS A 48 -4.32 -17.04 -6.77
C LYS A 48 -2.83 -16.83 -6.65
N ILE A 49 -2.23 -17.47 -5.65
CA ILE A 49 -0.78 -17.54 -5.55
C ILE A 49 -0.31 -18.37 -6.74
N ASP A 50 0.49 -17.75 -7.59
CA ASP A 50 0.99 -18.35 -8.82
C ASP A 50 2.32 -19.05 -8.54
N TYR A 51 3.33 -18.29 -8.08
CA TYR A 51 4.68 -18.80 -7.82
C TYR A 51 5.39 -18.12 -6.65
N SER A 52 6.38 -18.82 -6.10
CA SER A 52 7.47 -18.16 -5.35
C SER A 52 8.30 -17.34 -6.33
N VAL A 53 8.68 -16.14 -5.93
CA VAL A 53 9.36 -15.20 -6.82
C VAL A 53 10.57 -14.56 -6.17
N THR A 54 11.46 -14.05 -7.01
CA THR A 54 12.54 -13.14 -6.60
C THR A 54 12.20 -11.75 -7.11
N LEU A 55 12.48 -10.72 -6.30
CA LEU A 55 12.35 -9.32 -6.70
C LEU A 55 13.75 -8.72 -6.93
N ASP A 56 13.87 -7.75 -7.83
CA ASP A 56 15.13 -6.99 -8.03
C ASP A 56 15.47 -6.06 -6.87
N VAL A 57 14.52 -5.84 -5.96
CA VAL A 57 14.63 -4.94 -4.81
C VAL A 57 14.21 -5.65 -3.52
N THR A 58 14.67 -5.12 -2.38
CA THR A 58 14.24 -5.51 -1.03
C THR A 58 13.50 -4.39 -0.31
N SER A 59 13.20 -3.30 -1.02
CA SER A 59 12.39 -2.19 -0.53
C SER A 59 11.71 -1.48 -1.69
N THR A 60 10.53 -0.93 -1.46
CA THR A 60 9.76 -0.19 -2.47
C THR A 60 8.95 0.93 -1.84
N GLU A 61 8.54 1.88 -2.66
CA GLU A 61 7.55 2.89 -2.31
C GLU A 61 6.56 3.11 -3.46
N ILE A 62 5.39 3.68 -3.14
CA ILE A 62 4.36 3.99 -4.13
C ILE A 62 4.96 4.86 -5.25
N GLY A 63 4.70 4.49 -6.51
CA GLY A 63 5.19 5.13 -7.72
C GLY A 63 6.52 4.56 -8.25
N THR A 64 7.15 3.62 -7.53
CA THR A 64 8.36 2.95 -8.03
C THR A 64 8.02 1.73 -8.89
N LYS A 65 8.93 1.39 -9.81
CA LYS A 65 8.84 0.16 -10.58
C LYS A 65 9.61 -0.98 -9.92
N ILE A 66 9.04 -2.18 -9.93
CA ILE A 66 9.70 -3.41 -9.49
C ILE A 66 9.62 -4.48 -10.56
N ASN A 67 10.68 -5.27 -10.71
CA ASN A 67 10.69 -6.42 -11.61
C ASN A 67 10.51 -7.71 -10.81
N ILE A 68 9.70 -8.62 -11.34
CA ILE A 68 9.34 -9.88 -10.69
C ILE A 68 9.91 -11.01 -11.52
N PHE A 69 10.68 -11.87 -10.86
CA PHE A 69 11.39 -12.96 -11.50
C PHE A 69 10.88 -14.30 -10.99
N SER A 70 10.80 -15.29 -11.87
CA SER A 70 10.60 -16.69 -11.49
C SER A 70 11.72 -17.14 -10.56
N PHE A 71 11.37 -18.01 -9.62
CA PHE A 71 12.34 -18.71 -8.80
C PHE A 71 12.29 -20.20 -9.12
N PRO A 72 13.45 -20.87 -9.34
CA PRO A 72 14.83 -20.35 -9.26
C PRO A 72 15.42 -19.79 -10.58
N GLU A 73 14.72 -19.89 -11.71
CA GLU A 73 15.27 -19.65 -13.06
C GLU A 73 15.61 -18.18 -13.35
N ARG A 74 15.03 -17.24 -12.59
CA ARG A 74 15.22 -15.79 -12.71
C ARG A 74 14.82 -15.21 -14.08
N GLU A 75 13.82 -15.80 -14.71
CA GLU A 75 13.17 -15.21 -15.88
C GLU A 75 12.20 -14.13 -15.43
N ILE A 76 12.05 -13.04 -16.19
CA ILE A 76 11.07 -12.00 -15.88
C ILE A 76 9.68 -12.58 -16.09
N ILE A 77 8.87 -12.64 -15.04
CA ILE A 77 7.47 -13.08 -15.10
C ILE A 77 6.49 -11.91 -15.10
N ASP A 78 6.91 -10.74 -14.61
CA ASP A 78 6.11 -9.53 -14.63
C ASP A 78 6.94 -8.31 -14.20
N ASN A 79 6.35 -7.13 -14.32
CA ASN A 79 6.84 -5.93 -13.68
C ASN A 79 5.67 -5.01 -13.29
N PHE A 80 5.82 -4.30 -12.16
CA PHE A 80 4.78 -3.41 -11.62
C PHE A 80 5.26 -1.99 -11.51
N SER A 81 4.33 -1.05 -11.74
CA SER A 81 4.31 0.23 -11.05
C SER A 81 3.56 0.05 -9.73
N VAL A 82 4.21 0.32 -8.59
CA VAL A 82 3.61 0.15 -7.27
C VAL A 82 2.57 1.24 -7.03
N GLU A 83 1.33 0.84 -6.78
CA GLU A 83 0.20 1.75 -6.58
C GLU A 83 -0.29 1.77 -5.13
N LEU A 84 -0.15 0.65 -4.42
CA LEU A 84 -0.62 0.51 -3.05
C LEU A 84 0.27 -0.47 -2.28
N ILE A 85 0.47 -0.19 -0.99
CA ILE A 85 1.17 -1.09 -0.07
C ILE A 85 0.26 -1.34 1.13
N GLU A 86 -0.17 -2.58 1.31
CA GLU A 86 -0.90 -3.01 2.50
C GLU A 86 0.08 -3.67 3.48
N LYS A 87 -0.04 -3.33 4.76
CA LYS A 87 0.81 -3.84 5.84
C LYS A 87 -0.05 -4.64 6.80
N GLU A 88 0.28 -5.90 7.01
CA GLU A 88 -0.50 -6.80 7.86
C GLU A 88 0.41 -7.60 8.79
N VAL A 89 -0.20 -8.11 9.88
CA VAL A 89 0.43 -9.02 10.81
C VAL A 89 -0.41 -10.28 10.86
N ARG A 90 0.20 -11.41 10.56
CA ARG A 90 -0.44 -12.74 10.65
C ARG A 90 -0.75 -13.08 12.11
N VAL A 91 -1.63 -14.07 12.29
CA VAL A 91 -2.00 -14.59 13.61
C VAL A 91 -0.83 -15.16 14.41
N ASP A 92 0.25 -15.56 13.74
CA ASP A 92 1.49 -16.06 14.33
C ASP A 92 2.53 -14.95 14.62
N GLY A 93 2.17 -13.68 14.37
CA GLY A 93 3.02 -12.52 14.63
C GLY A 93 3.97 -12.14 13.48
N VAL A 94 3.99 -12.91 12.39
CA VAL A 94 4.81 -12.57 11.21
C VAL A 94 4.21 -11.37 10.48
N LYS A 95 5.03 -10.33 10.28
CA LYS A 95 4.66 -9.15 9.48
C LYS A 95 4.82 -9.47 8.00
N PHE A 96 3.83 -9.13 7.20
CA PHE A 96 3.92 -9.22 5.75
C PHE A 96 3.32 -7.99 5.10
N CYS A 97 3.66 -7.77 3.83
CA CYS A 97 3.05 -6.72 3.04
C CYS A 97 2.52 -7.27 1.72
N ARG A 98 1.43 -6.68 1.24
CA ARG A 98 1.02 -6.82 -0.16
C ARG A 98 1.45 -5.57 -0.91
N VAL A 99 2.37 -5.75 -1.84
CA VAL A 99 2.81 -4.70 -2.76
C VAL A 99 1.98 -4.84 -4.03
N TRP A 100 1.01 -3.94 -4.18
CA TRP A 100 0.07 -3.95 -5.29
C TRP A 100 0.57 -3.08 -6.43
N GLY A 101 0.34 -3.54 -7.66
CA GLY A 101 0.64 -2.76 -8.85
C GLY A 101 -0.11 -3.25 -10.08
N ASN A 102 -0.15 -2.39 -11.09
CA ASN A 102 -0.66 -2.77 -12.40
C ASN A 102 0.38 -3.64 -13.11
N SER A 103 0.00 -4.88 -13.41
CA SER A 103 0.80 -5.80 -14.21
C SER A 103 0.93 -5.31 -15.64
N GLU A 104 2.16 -5.18 -16.13
CA GLU A 104 2.41 -4.87 -17.53
C GLU A 104 2.10 -6.07 -18.45
N ILE A 105 2.14 -7.31 -17.93
CA ILE A 105 1.90 -8.54 -18.72
C ILE A 105 0.42 -8.94 -18.74
N TYR A 106 -0.23 -8.97 -17.58
CA TYR A 106 -1.63 -9.41 -17.43
C TYR A 106 -2.63 -8.25 -17.55
N MET A 107 -2.14 -7.00 -17.57
CA MET A 107 -2.96 -5.78 -17.67
C MET A 107 -4.05 -5.70 -16.58
N SER A 108 -3.74 -6.24 -15.40
CA SER A 108 -4.63 -6.30 -14.23
C SER A 108 -3.90 -5.88 -12.97
N MET A 109 -4.66 -5.47 -11.95
CA MET A 109 -4.10 -5.17 -10.63
C MET A 109 -3.75 -6.47 -9.93
N ASN A 110 -2.46 -6.70 -9.73
CA ASN A 110 -1.91 -7.89 -9.07
C ASN A 110 -1.03 -7.46 -7.89
N TYR A 111 -0.54 -8.41 -7.11
CA TYR A 111 0.32 -8.08 -5.98
C TYR A 111 1.38 -9.14 -5.69
N VAL A 112 2.45 -8.69 -5.04
CA VAL A 112 3.42 -9.58 -4.40
C VAL A 112 3.20 -9.56 -2.90
N VAL A 113 3.11 -10.73 -2.30
CA VAL A 113 3.21 -10.89 -0.85
C VAL A 113 4.68 -10.98 -0.49
N VAL A 114 5.17 -10.08 0.36
CA VAL A 114 6.53 -10.11 0.89
C VAL A 114 6.48 -10.32 2.40
N ASN A 115 7.24 -11.30 2.90
CA ASN A 115 7.29 -11.63 4.33
C ASN A 115 8.40 -10.88 5.07
N ASP A 116 8.34 -10.88 6.39
CA ASP A 116 9.26 -10.19 7.28
C ASP A 116 9.39 -8.71 6.96
N CYS A 117 8.23 -8.08 6.82
CA CYS A 117 8.13 -6.66 6.49
C CYS A 117 8.63 -5.76 7.63
N LEU A 118 9.52 -4.84 7.27
CA LEU A 118 10.11 -3.82 8.13
C LEU A 118 9.48 -2.46 7.76
N TYR A 119 8.70 -1.90 8.68
CA TYR A 119 8.04 -0.60 8.58
C TYR A 119 7.76 0.02 9.95
#